data_AF-A0A2S4JKX4-F1
#
_entry.id   AF-A0A2S4JKX4-F1
#
_cell.length_a   1.000
_cell.length_b   1.000
_cell.length_c   1.000
_cell.angle_alpha   90.00
_cell.angle_beta   90.00
_cell.angle_gamma   90.00
#
_symmetry.space_group_name_H-M   'P 1'
#
loop_
_entity.id
_entity.type
_entity.pdbx_description
1 polymer ?
#
loop_
_entity_poly.entity_id
_entity_poly.type
_entity_poly.pdbx_seq_one_letter_code
_entity_poly.pdbx_strand_id
1 'polypeptide(L)'
;MTKQPLLVLYAGVALAMVGYGIVIPLFPFYIEAFGGSGFHLGLLVSSHGLMQLIFAPVWGSLTDTYGRKPFLLVGMAGLGLGMLLMGLAEQLWMLYVAQILAGSLSCATYPAAMAMVSDIYTNEQRSIAMGRVGAAAGLGVILGPGFGGMMVFHSLATPFFFAGAFCLGVCRTYRHKMTEVAGNEFP
;
A
#
# COMPACT_ATOMS: atom_id res chain seq x y z
N MET A 1 -8.06 -21.54 17.05
CA MET A 1 -7.57 -20.62 16.00
C MET A 1 -6.97 -19.41 16.68
N THR A 2 -5.66 -19.27 16.61
CA THR A 2 -4.87 -18.24 17.27
C THR A 2 -5.17 -16.87 16.64
N LYS A 3 -5.36 -15.82 17.45
CA LYS A 3 -5.68 -14.45 16.96
C LYS A 3 -4.47 -13.75 16.30
N GLN A 4 -3.30 -14.36 16.37
CA GLN A 4 -2.01 -13.80 15.94
C GLN A 4 -1.88 -13.55 14.43
N PRO A 5 -2.18 -14.50 13.51
CA PRO A 5 -2.07 -14.25 12.07
C PRO A 5 -2.93 -13.08 11.59
N LEU A 6 -4.11 -12.94 12.19
CA LEU A 6 -5.08 -11.90 11.85
C LEU A 6 -4.64 -10.52 12.32
N LEU A 7 -4.10 -10.42 13.54
CA LEU A 7 -3.54 -9.17 14.03
C LEU A 7 -2.36 -8.72 13.18
N VAL A 8 -1.51 -9.67 12.75
CA VAL A 8 -0.40 -9.38 11.82
C VAL A 8 -0.93 -8.86 10.48
N LEU A 9 -1.97 -9.48 9.91
CA LEU A 9 -2.63 -9.03 8.67
C LEU A 9 -3.17 -7.59 8.80
N TYR A 10 -4.00 -7.32 9.81
CA TYR A 10 -4.58 -5.99 10.00
C TYR A 10 -3.52 -4.92 10.24
N ALA A 11 -2.51 -5.22 11.06
CA ALA A 11 -1.38 -4.31 11.28
C ALA A 11 -0.59 -4.06 9.99
N GLY A 12 -0.32 -5.09 9.20
CA GLY A 12 0.37 -4.96 7.91
C GLY A 12 -0.38 -4.04 6.95
N VAL A 13 -1.69 -4.21 6.81
CA VAL A 13 -2.54 -3.35 5.98
C VAL A 13 -2.56 -1.92 6.51
N ALA A 14 -2.75 -1.72 7.82
CA ALA A 14 -2.77 -0.40 8.43
C ALA A 14 -1.45 0.35 8.17
N LEU A 15 -0.32 -0.29 8.45
CA LEU A 15 1.01 0.30 8.27
C LEU A 15 1.29 0.59 6.78
N ALA A 16 0.91 -0.30 5.86
CA ALA A 16 1.03 0.00 4.42
C ALA A 16 0.20 1.24 4.02
N MET A 17 -1.01 1.38 4.57
CA MET A 17 -1.88 2.53 4.29
C MET A 17 -1.41 3.83 4.95
N VAL A 18 -0.68 3.78 6.08
CA VAL A 18 0.04 4.95 6.61
C VAL A 18 1.05 5.47 5.59
N GLY A 19 1.85 4.56 5.03
CA GLY A 19 2.83 4.89 3.98
C GLY A 19 2.18 5.60 2.79
N TYR A 20 1.03 5.11 2.32
CA TYR A 20 0.27 5.76 1.26
C TYR A 20 -0.29 7.14 1.70
N GLY A 21 -0.90 7.21 2.89
CA GLY A 21 -1.52 8.43 3.42
C GLY A 21 -0.55 9.59 3.65
N ILE A 22 0.73 9.31 3.95
CA ILE A 22 1.80 10.31 4.11
C ILE A 22 1.91 11.23 2.88
N VAL A 23 1.66 10.69 1.69
CA VAL A 23 2.08 11.29 0.44
C VAL A 23 0.95 11.97 -0.32
N ILE A 24 -0.29 11.51 -0.12
CA ILE A 24 -1.50 12.07 -0.75
C ILE A 24 -1.58 13.61 -0.64
N PRO A 25 -1.44 14.23 0.55
CA PRO A 25 -1.58 15.68 0.66
C PRO A 25 -0.42 16.45 0.02
N LEU A 26 0.68 15.77 -0.32
CA LEU A 26 1.90 16.36 -0.85
C LEU A 26 1.91 16.44 -2.38
N PHE A 27 1.11 15.60 -3.06
CA PHE A 27 1.08 15.56 -4.52
C PHE A 27 0.84 16.91 -5.19
N PRO A 28 -0.11 17.76 -4.75
CA PRO A 28 -0.32 19.07 -5.37
C PRO A 28 0.96 19.92 -5.33
N PHE A 29 1.57 20.04 -4.15
CA PHE A 29 2.81 20.80 -3.94
C PHE A 29 3.99 20.23 -4.73
N TYR A 30 4.10 18.91 -4.80
CA TYR A 30 5.20 18.24 -5.49
C TYR A 30 5.08 18.39 -7.02
N ILE A 31 3.87 18.32 -7.55
CA ILE A 31 3.59 18.54 -8.98
C ILE A 31 3.86 20.00 -9.35
N GLU A 32 3.41 20.96 -8.54
CA GLU A 32 3.68 22.39 -8.73
C GLU A 32 5.18 22.70 -8.70
N ALA A 33 5.96 22.04 -7.84
CA ALA A 33 7.41 22.19 -7.79
C ALA A 33 8.12 21.80 -9.10
N PHE A 34 7.52 20.94 -9.94
CA PHE A 34 8.01 20.58 -11.27
C PHE A 34 7.33 21.37 -12.41
N GLY A 35 6.64 22.46 -12.09
CA GLY A 35 5.92 23.29 -13.08
C GLY A 35 4.61 22.69 -13.56
N GLY A 36 4.10 21.66 -12.89
CA GLY A 36 2.78 21.09 -13.16
C GLY A 36 1.64 21.95 -12.60
N SER A 37 0.41 21.53 -12.87
CA SER A 37 -0.81 22.21 -12.44
C SER A 37 -1.86 21.21 -11.96
N GLY A 38 -3.03 21.69 -11.52
CA GLY A 38 -4.16 20.84 -11.16
C GLY A 38 -4.56 19.84 -12.25
N PHE A 39 -4.33 20.16 -13.53
CA PHE A 39 -4.52 19.21 -14.64
C PHE A 39 -3.60 17.99 -14.51
N HIS A 40 -2.32 18.22 -14.18
CA HIS A 40 -1.35 17.15 -13.98
C HIS A 40 -1.65 16.30 -12.75
N LEU A 41 -2.16 16.90 -11.68
CA LEU A 41 -2.67 16.17 -10.51
C LEU A 41 -3.82 15.25 -10.91
N GLY A 42 -4.81 15.77 -11.63
CA GLY A 42 -5.93 14.97 -12.13
C GLY A 42 -5.47 13.82 -13.02
N LEU A 43 -4.53 14.08 -13.94
CA LEU A 43 -3.96 13.06 -14.82
C LEU A 43 -3.17 11.99 -14.03
N LEU A 44 -2.41 12.40 -13.02
CA LEU A 44 -1.60 11.49 -12.20
C LEU A 44 -2.49 10.56 -11.37
N VAL A 45 -3.50 11.10 -10.69
CA VAL A 45 -4.50 10.31 -9.95
C VAL A 45 -5.30 9.39 -10.89
N SER A 46 -5.70 9.89 -12.06
CA SER A 46 -6.44 9.09 -13.05
C SER A 46 -5.58 7.96 -13.62
N SER A 47 -4.31 8.21 -13.91
CA SER A 47 -3.37 7.18 -14.39
C SER A 47 -3.20 6.07 -13.36
N HIS A 48 -3.11 6.43 -12.07
CA HIS A 48 -3.07 5.46 -10.98
C HIS A 48 -4.34 4.61 -10.92
N GLY A 49 -5.52 5.24 -10.96
CA GLY A 49 -6.80 4.54 -11.00
C GLY A 49 -6.94 3.61 -12.21
N LEU A 50 -6.50 4.06 -13.39
CA LEU A 50 -6.52 3.29 -14.62
C LEU A 50 -5.63 2.04 -14.53
N MET A 51 -4.41 2.18 -13.98
CA MET A 51 -3.53 1.03 -13.75
C MET A 51 -4.15 0.05 -12.75
N GLN A 52 -4.75 0.54 -11.67
CA GLN A 52 -5.47 -0.33 -10.73
C GLN A 52 -6.62 -1.07 -11.42
N LEU A 53 -7.39 -0.41 -12.30
CA LEU A 53 -8.49 -1.03 -13.03
C LEU A 53 -8.00 -2.16 -13.97
N ILE A 54 -6.92 -1.92 -14.70
CA ILE A 54 -6.36 -2.88 -15.66
C ILE A 54 -5.72 -4.06 -14.95
N PHE A 55 -4.95 -3.81 -13.88
CA PHE A 55 -4.16 -4.84 -13.22
C PHE A 55 -4.90 -5.55 -12.08
N ALA A 56 -5.94 -4.96 -11.48
CA ALA A 56 -6.68 -5.62 -10.38
C ALA A 56 -7.23 -7.01 -10.73
N PRO A 57 -7.84 -7.27 -11.91
CA PRO A 57 -8.29 -8.60 -12.29
C PRO A 57 -7.13 -9.60 -12.46
N VAL A 58 -6.00 -9.12 -12.99
CA VAL A 58 -4.79 -9.92 -13.21
C VAL A 58 -4.21 -10.38 -11.88
N TRP A 59 -4.08 -9.46 -10.93
CA TRP A 59 -3.59 -9.82 -9.60
C TRP A 59 -4.59 -10.67 -8.83
N GLY A 60 -5.89 -10.42 -8.96
CA GLY A 60 -6.93 -11.26 -8.34
C GLY A 60 -6.78 -12.74 -8.70
N SER A 61 -6.76 -13.05 -10.00
CA SER A 61 -6.62 -14.44 -10.47
C SER A 61 -5.27 -15.07 -10.11
N LEU A 62 -4.18 -14.30 -10.18
CA LEU A 62 -2.86 -14.75 -9.75
C LEU A 62 -2.81 -15.06 -8.25
N THR A 63 -3.50 -14.29 -7.41
CA THR A 63 -3.55 -14.53 -5.95
C THR A 63 -4.26 -15.82 -5.58
N ASP A 64 -5.27 -16.20 -6.35
CA ASP A 64 -6.00 -17.45 -6.13
C ASP A 64 -5.16 -18.68 -6.56
N THR A 65 -4.21 -18.50 -7.47
CA THR A 65 -3.36 -19.59 -8.00
C THR A 65 -2.06 -19.79 -7.20
N TYR A 66 -1.35 -18.72 -6.86
CA TYR A 66 -0.03 -18.79 -6.21
C TYR A 66 -0.07 -18.52 -4.70
N GLY A 67 -1.28 -18.42 -4.12
CA GLY A 67 -1.51 -18.13 -2.72
C GLY A 67 -1.46 -16.63 -2.41
N ARG A 68 -2.13 -16.22 -1.33
CA ARG A 68 -2.43 -14.80 -1.06
C ARG A 68 -1.26 -13.99 -0.48
N LYS A 69 -0.37 -14.66 0.28
CA LYS A 69 0.73 -14.01 1.01
C LYS A 69 1.79 -13.33 0.11
N PRO A 70 2.29 -13.96 -0.98
CA PRO A 70 3.25 -13.32 -1.87
C PRO A 70 2.74 -12.01 -2.47
N PHE A 71 1.46 -11.93 -2.84
CA PHE A 71 0.90 -10.74 -3.46
C PHE A 71 0.67 -9.58 -2.50
N LEU A 72 0.38 -9.85 -1.22
CA LEU A 72 0.43 -8.82 -0.18
C LEU A 72 1.82 -8.19 -0.09
N LEU A 73 2.87 -9.01 -0.13
CA LEU A 73 4.25 -8.54 -0.08
C LEU A 73 4.64 -7.76 -1.34
N VAL A 74 4.23 -8.23 -2.53
CA VAL A 74 4.45 -7.53 -3.80
C VAL A 74 3.76 -6.17 -3.79
N GLY A 75 2.52 -6.08 -3.31
CA GLY A 75 1.80 -4.82 -3.25
C GLY A 75 2.42 -3.82 -2.27
N MET A 76 2.83 -4.27 -1.07
CA MET A 76 3.55 -3.43 -0.10
C MET A 76 4.92 -2.98 -0.63
N ALA A 77 5.65 -3.90 -1.29
CA ALA A 77 6.95 -3.58 -1.87
C ALA A 77 6.83 -2.63 -3.05
N GLY A 78 5.84 -2.83 -3.93
CA GLY A 78 5.56 -1.97 -5.06
C GLY A 78 5.15 -0.56 -4.64
N LEU A 79 4.34 -0.45 -3.59
CA LEU A 79 4.06 0.84 -2.95
C LEU A 79 5.35 1.50 -2.46
N GLY A 80 6.18 0.76 -1.71
CA GLY A 80 7.44 1.29 -1.18
C GLY A 80 8.42 1.74 -2.26
N LEU A 81 8.62 0.92 -3.30
CA LEU A 81 9.47 1.24 -4.45
C LEU A 81 8.94 2.43 -5.24
N GLY A 82 7.63 2.49 -5.46
CA GLY A 82 6.98 3.64 -6.09
C GLY A 82 7.26 4.95 -5.35
N MET A 83 7.13 4.94 -4.02
CA MET A 83 7.42 6.12 -3.21
C MET A 83 8.90 6.52 -3.25
N LEU A 84 9.83 5.57 -3.25
CA LEU A 84 11.25 5.87 -3.43
C LEU A 84 11.54 6.50 -4.80
N LEU A 85 10.94 5.96 -5.87
CA LEU A 85 11.08 6.52 -7.22
C LEU A 85 10.50 7.94 -7.32
N MET A 86 9.39 8.22 -6.63
CA MET A 86 8.85 9.58 -6.55
C MET A 86 9.76 10.52 -5.76
N GLY A 87 10.37 10.06 -4.67
CA GLY A 87 11.36 10.84 -3.92
C GLY A 87 12.61 11.20 -4.75
N LEU A 88 12.97 10.34 -5.71
CA LEU A 88 14.08 10.56 -6.65
C LEU A 88 13.67 11.36 -7.90
N ALA A 89 12.40 11.75 -8.03
CA ALA A 89 11.94 12.44 -9.22
C ALA A 89 12.53 13.85 -9.29
N GLU A 90 13.07 14.20 -10.45
CA GLU A 90 13.54 15.54 -10.78
C GLU A 90 12.65 16.23 -11.82
N GLN A 91 11.76 15.45 -12.46
CA GLN A 91 10.97 15.85 -13.61
C GLN A 91 9.58 15.24 -13.52
N LEU A 92 8.58 15.95 -14.04
CA LEU A 92 7.17 15.57 -13.92
C LEU A 92 6.85 14.18 -14.50
N TRP A 93 7.50 13.79 -15.62
CA TRP A 93 7.31 12.47 -16.22
C TRP A 93 7.76 11.33 -15.31
N MET A 94 8.76 11.55 -14.45
CA MET A 94 9.22 10.55 -13.49
C MET A 94 8.14 10.24 -12.45
N LEU A 95 7.34 11.24 -12.06
CA LEU A 95 6.19 11.04 -11.18
C LEU A 95 5.16 10.13 -11.84
N TYR A 96 4.88 10.32 -13.13
CA TYR A 96 3.95 9.43 -13.85
C TYR A 96 4.47 7.99 -13.93
N VAL A 97 5.75 7.79 -14.24
CA VAL A 97 6.35 6.45 -14.28
C VAL A 97 6.30 5.78 -12.91
N ALA A 98 6.70 6.49 -11.86
CA ALA A 98 6.65 5.98 -10.49
C ALA A 98 5.20 5.69 -10.06
N GLN A 99 4.24 6.55 -10.42
CA GLN A 99 2.82 6.37 -10.11
C GLN A 99 2.22 5.17 -10.83
N ILE A 100 2.55 4.97 -12.12
CA ILE A 100 2.10 3.82 -12.91
C ILE A 100 2.63 2.52 -12.28
N LEU A 101 3.94 2.47 -11.96
CA LEU A 101 4.54 1.33 -11.30
C LEU A 101 3.92 1.05 -9.92
N ALA A 102 3.73 2.10 -9.11
CA ALA A 102 3.09 2.00 -7.81
C ALA A 102 1.65 1.47 -7.94
N GLY A 103 0.87 1.99 -8.88
CA GLY A 103 -0.52 1.58 -9.11
C GLY A 103 -0.65 0.15 -9.62
N SER A 104 0.20 -0.24 -10.56
CA SER A 104 0.24 -1.59 -11.12
C SER A 104 0.60 -2.65 -10.06
N LEU A 105 1.47 -2.33 -9.10
CA LEU A 105 1.91 -3.31 -8.09
C LEU A 105 1.05 -3.27 -6.82
N SER A 106 0.72 -2.08 -6.32
CA SER A 106 0.04 -1.91 -5.02
C SER A 106 -1.41 -2.39 -5.01
N CYS A 107 -2.07 -2.46 -6.17
CA CYS A 107 -3.47 -2.89 -6.29
C CYS A 107 -3.71 -4.32 -5.82
N ALA A 108 -2.66 -5.15 -5.71
CA ALA A 108 -2.76 -6.51 -5.18
C ALA A 108 -3.01 -6.57 -3.66
N THR A 109 -2.65 -5.51 -2.91
CA THR A 109 -2.61 -5.54 -1.43
C THR A 109 -3.99 -5.69 -0.81
N TYR A 110 -4.95 -4.83 -1.19
CA TYR A 110 -6.26 -4.79 -0.55
C TYR A 110 -7.15 -6.01 -0.90
N PRO A 111 -7.24 -6.44 -2.19
CA PRO A 111 -7.97 -7.65 -2.56
C PRO A 111 -7.37 -8.91 -1.90
N ALA A 112 -6.05 -9.05 -1.87
CA ALA A 112 -5.40 -10.20 -1.24
C ALA A 112 -5.68 -10.26 0.28
N ALA A 113 -5.74 -9.11 0.97
CA ALA A 113 -6.10 -9.04 2.38
C ALA A 113 -7.56 -9.46 2.61
N MET A 114 -8.49 -8.95 1.79
CA MET A 114 -9.91 -9.31 1.87
C MET A 114 -10.13 -10.79 1.63
N ALA A 115 -9.44 -11.34 0.64
CA ALA A 115 -9.59 -12.73 0.28
C ALA A 115 -8.93 -13.65 1.33
N MET A 116 -7.83 -13.23 1.97
CA MET A 116 -7.22 -13.96 3.08
C MET A 116 -8.13 -14.00 4.31
N VAL A 117 -8.81 -12.89 4.63
CA VAL A 117 -9.86 -12.88 5.65
C VAL A 117 -11.00 -13.83 5.27
N SER A 118 -11.36 -13.87 3.99
CA SER A 118 -12.44 -14.73 3.51
C SER A 118 -12.12 -16.22 3.65
N ASP A 119 -10.86 -16.62 3.53
CA ASP A 119 -10.43 -18.02 3.70
C ASP A 119 -10.39 -18.45 5.17
N ILE A 120 -10.05 -17.52 6.08
CA ILE A 120 -9.88 -17.82 7.51
C ILE A 120 -11.24 -17.86 8.23
N TYR A 121 -12.19 -17.01 7.85
CA TYR A 121 -13.45 -16.84 8.56
C TYR A 121 -14.63 -17.50 7.87
N THR A 122 -15.52 -18.10 8.68
CA THR A 122 -16.84 -18.59 8.25
C THR A 122 -17.76 -17.43 7.84
N ASN A 123 -18.82 -17.74 7.08
CA ASN A 123 -19.73 -16.73 6.51
C ASN A 123 -20.28 -15.71 7.53
N GLU A 124 -20.55 -16.11 8.77
CA GLU A 124 -21.10 -15.24 9.81
C GLU A 124 -20.10 -14.19 10.32
N GLN A 125 -18.81 -14.54 10.39
CA GLN A 125 -17.76 -13.65 10.91
C GLN A 125 -17.01 -12.90 9.80
N ARG A 126 -17.12 -13.38 8.55
CA ARG A 126 -16.42 -12.82 7.38
C ARG A 126 -16.72 -11.33 7.20
N SER A 127 -17.98 -10.91 7.29
CA SER A 127 -18.37 -9.50 7.11
C SER A 127 -17.71 -8.59 8.15
N ILE A 128 -17.72 -8.99 9.43
CA ILE A 128 -17.08 -8.25 10.52
C ILE A 128 -15.56 -8.17 10.31
N ALA A 129 -14.95 -9.29 9.91
CA ALA A 129 -13.52 -9.36 9.71
C ALA A 129 -13.05 -8.55 8.49
N MET A 130 -13.83 -8.49 7.42
CA MET A 130 -13.60 -7.61 6.26
C MET A 130 -13.76 -6.14 6.66
N GLY A 131 -14.77 -5.83 7.49
CA GLY A 131 -14.92 -4.50 8.10
C GLY A 131 -13.69 -4.06 8.90
N ARG A 132 -13.02 -4.99 9.60
CA ARG A 132 -11.76 -4.70 10.32
C ARG A 132 -10.60 -4.39 9.38
N VAL A 133 -10.51 -5.03 8.21
CA VAL A 133 -9.51 -4.65 7.18
C VAL A 133 -9.77 -3.22 6.71
N GLY A 134 -11.03 -2.88 6.42
CA GLY A 134 -11.42 -1.52 6.05
C GLY A 134 -11.10 -0.49 7.13
N ALA A 135 -11.38 -0.81 8.40
CA ALA A 135 -11.04 0.05 9.53
C ALA A 135 -9.53 0.24 9.69
N ALA A 136 -8.74 -0.84 9.55
CA ALA A 136 -7.28 -0.78 9.58
C ALA A 136 -6.73 0.10 8.45
N ALA A 137 -7.25 -0.06 7.23
CA ALA A 137 -6.86 0.76 6.09
C ALA A 137 -7.22 2.24 6.30
N GLY A 138 -8.44 2.52 6.75
CA GLY A 138 -8.89 3.89 7.04
C GLY A 138 -8.05 4.57 8.12
N LEU A 139 -7.73 3.86 9.21
CA LEU A 139 -6.82 4.37 10.25
C LEU A 139 -5.46 4.73 9.68
N GLY A 140 -4.90 3.89 8.80
CA GLY A 140 -3.63 4.19 8.15
C GLY A 140 -3.68 5.47 7.31
N VAL A 141 -4.70 5.60 6.47
CA VAL A 141 -4.89 6.79 5.62
C VAL A 141 -5.10 8.06 6.46
N ILE A 142 -5.78 7.98 7.61
CA ILE A 142 -6.01 9.14 8.50
C ILE A 142 -4.71 9.56 9.20
N LEU A 143 -3.92 8.59 9.68
CA LEU A 143 -2.68 8.87 10.41
C LEU A 143 -1.56 9.37 9.48
N GLY A 144 -1.54 8.90 8.23
CA GLY A 144 -0.51 9.21 7.25
C GLY A 144 -0.22 10.71 7.06
N PRO A 145 -1.21 11.56 6.71
CA PRO A 145 -1.02 12.99 6.50
C PRO A 145 -0.39 13.71 7.68
N GLY A 146 -0.72 13.30 8.91
CA GLY A 146 -0.14 13.87 10.13
C GLY A 146 1.38 13.64 10.19
N PHE A 147 1.84 12.42 9.88
CA PHE A 147 3.27 12.12 9.78
C PHE A 147 3.93 12.81 8.58
N GLY A 148 3.26 12.86 7.43
CA GLY A 148 3.79 13.49 6.22
C GLY A 148 4.04 14.99 6.39
N GLY A 149 3.07 15.72 6.96
CA GLY A 149 3.17 17.15 7.19
C GLY A 149 4.35 17.53 8.11
N MET A 150 4.67 16.70 9.11
CA MET A 150 5.81 16.94 10.01
C MET A 150 7.18 16.78 9.33
N MET A 151 7.25 16.09 8.18
CA MET A 151 8.51 15.76 7.50
C MET A 151 8.85 16.72 6.36
N VAL A 152 7.89 17.55 5.92
CA VAL A 152 8.06 18.51 4.82
C VAL A 152 9.02 19.66 5.17
N PHE A 153 9.25 19.93 6.45
CA PHE A 153 10.12 21.03 6.90
C PHE A 153 11.58 20.95 6.41
N HIS A 154 12.05 19.76 6.03
CA HIS A 154 13.41 19.58 5.49
C HIS A 154 13.46 19.61 3.96
N SER A 155 12.51 18.92 3.30
CA SER A 155 12.36 18.89 1.84
C SER A 155 11.00 18.27 1.50
N LEU A 156 10.41 18.69 0.38
CA LEU A 156 9.20 18.10 -0.17
C LEU A 156 9.38 16.61 -0.55
N ALA A 157 10.61 16.16 -0.82
CA ALA A 157 10.92 14.77 -1.17
C ALA A 157 11.07 13.84 0.06
N THR A 158 11.42 14.38 1.24
CA THR A 158 11.67 13.58 2.46
C THR A 158 10.52 12.64 2.85
N PRO A 159 9.24 13.07 2.80
CA PRO A 159 8.13 12.20 3.14
C PRO A 159 7.99 10.99 2.19
N PHE A 160 8.37 11.13 0.92
CA PHE A 160 8.36 10.05 -0.06
C PHE A 160 9.42 8.99 0.26
N PHE A 161 10.64 9.42 0.58
CA PHE A 161 11.70 8.50 1.02
C PHE A 161 11.34 7.77 2.31
N PHE A 162 10.79 8.49 3.29
CA PHE A 162 10.34 7.91 4.54
C PHE A 162 9.21 6.90 4.30
N ALA A 163 8.18 7.26 3.55
CA ALA A 163 7.07 6.36 3.21
C ALA A 163 7.57 5.10 2.48
N GLY A 164 8.49 5.27 1.53
CA GLY A 164 9.11 4.17 0.80
C GLY A 164 9.86 3.20 1.70
N ALA A 165 10.78 3.72 2.52
CA ALA A 165 11.53 2.94 3.49
C ALA A 165 10.62 2.26 4.52
N PHE A 166 9.59 2.96 4.99
CA PHE A 166 8.61 2.45 5.93
C PHE A 166 7.82 1.28 5.34
N CYS A 167 7.26 1.42 4.14
CA CYS A 167 6.53 0.33 3.46
C CYS A 167 7.41 -0.90 3.22
N LEU A 168 8.68 -0.71 2.84
CA LEU A 168 9.62 -1.83 2.67
C LEU A 168 9.98 -2.50 4.00
N GLY A 169 10.17 -1.72 5.06
CA GLY A 169 10.41 -2.23 6.42
C GLY A 169 9.21 -3.03 6.95
N VAL A 170 8.00 -2.53 6.71
CA VAL A 170 6.75 -3.23 7.02
C VAL A 170 6.65 -4.52 6.21
N CYS A 171 6.92 -4.49 4.90
CA CYS A 171 6.92 -5.67 4.05
C CYS A 171 7.90 -6.75 4.56
N ARG A 172 9.13 -6.36 4.92
CA ARG A 172 10.14 -7.26 5.49
C ARG A 172 9.69 -7.86 6.84
N THR A 173 9.16 -7.02 7.73
CA THR A 173 8.68 -7.46 9.06
C THR A 173 7.49 -8.40 8.93
N TYR A 174 6.56 -8.06 8.04
CA TYR A 174 5.39 -8.87 7.73
C TYR A 174 5.77 -10.23 7.16
N ARG A 175 6.75 -10.27 6.24
CA ARG A 175 7.29 -11.52 5.70
C ARG A 175 7.79 -12.43 6.81
N HIS A 176 8.57 -11.90 7.75
CA HIS A 176 9.15 -12.68 8.87
C HIS A 176 8.07 -13.17 9.86
N LYS A 177 7.17 -12.28 10.29
CA LYS A 177 6.08 -12.66 11.21
C LYS A 177 5.11 -13.66 10.60
N MET A 178 4.79 -13.54 9.31
CA MET A 178 3.95 -14.53 8.65
C MET A 178 4.65 -15.86 8.38
N THR A 179 5.98 -15.93 8.28
CA THR A 179 6.68 -17.23 8.24
C THR A 179 6.69 -17.90 9.60
N GLU A 180 6.88 -17.11 10.67
CA GLU A 180 6.86 -17.58 12.06
C GLU A 180 5.48 -18.12 12.46
N VAL A 181 4.40 -17.42 12.07
CA VAL A 181 3.03 -17.87 12.33
C VAL A 181 2.68 -19.12 11.49
N ALA A 182 3.11 -19.19 10.22
CA ALA A 182 2.85 -20.36 9.37
C ALA A 182 3.60 -21.61 9.87
N GLY A 183 4.81 -21.47 10.41
CA GLY A 183 5.57 -22.57 10.99
C GLY A 183 5.06 -23.07 12.35
N ASN A 184 4.21 -22.29 13.03
CA ASN A 184 3.60 -22.67 14.31
C ASN A 184 2.17 -23.23 14.17
N GLU A 185 1.54 -23.12 13.01
CA GLU A 185 0.12 -23.50 12.80
C GLU A 185 -0.08 -24.59 11.74
N PHE A 186 0.95 -24.97 10.99
CA PHE A 186 0.94 -26.14 10.12
C PHE A 186 2.00 -27.14 10.59
N PRO A 187 1.60 -28.28 11.20
CA PRO A 187 2.52 -29.37 11.54
C PRO A 187 3.15 -30.01 10.30
#